data_AF-A0A1B6HJK0-F1
#
_entry.id   AF-A0A1B6HJK0-F1
#
_cell.length_a   1.000
_cell.length_b   1.000
_cell.length_c   1.000
_cell.angle_alpha   90.00
_cell.angle_beta   90.00
_cell.angle_gamma   90.00
#
_symmetry.space_group_name_H-M   'P 1'
#
loop_
_entity.id
_entity.type
_entity.pdbx_description
1 polymer ?
#
loop_
_entity_poly.entity_id
_entity_poly.type
_entity_poly.pdbx_seq_one_letter_code
_entity_poly.pdbx_strand_id
1 'polypeptide(L)'
;EVLVKIVSWVFPNFKFQWLVDETKRNIPLELDFRLEAENIEKVRRMFSHLSWLKIPKVYPELSTKRVLTMEFLEGGQVNDLDYIKTKNINPFEVSDKLGQLYSHMIFIEGFVHSDPHPGNILVRREPSGQTSLVLLDHGLYATLTNEVRWEYSKLWLSILNKDKELMRQHCDKLGVGDLYALFACMVSGRTWDAIESGLNKTKFTVKEKDMFQKEIPNLLPVISEILARVDRQMLLILKTNDLLRGIEHTLQTQSRMSSFLVMSQCCVRSVYGEQLKQCSSSLARWQTTFLQHWTLLKLSIYYFYLHVNSLVRGISVKRLS
;
A
#
# COMPACT_ATOMS: atom_id res chain seq x y z
N GLU A 1 -26.96 -5.19 12.37
CA GLU A 1 -27.71 -4.03 11.84
C GLU A 1 -28.47 -3.26 12.91
N VAL A 2 -29.35 -3.90 13.68
CA VAL A 2 -30.14 -3.22 14.73
C VAL A 2 -29.26 -2.42 15.69
N LEU A 3 -28.18 -3.03 16.18
CA LEU A 3 -27.24 -2.40 17.12
C LEU A 3 -26.52 -1.18 16.52
N VAL A 4 -26.14 -1.23 15.24
CA VAL A 4 -25.49 -0.09 14.55
C VAL A 4 -26.50 1.00 14.22
N LYS A 5 -27.75 0.66 13.88
CA LYS A 5 -28.82 1.64 13.75
C LYS A 5 -29.12 2.36 15.06
N ILE A 6 -29.10 1.64 16.18
CA ILE A 6 -29.24 2.22 17.53
C ILE A 6 -28.03 3.12 17.84
N VAL A 7 -26.80 2.67 17.56
CA VAL A 7 -25.59 3.50 17.78
C VAL A 7 -25.60 4.75 16.93
N SER A 8 -25.96 4.67 15.64
CA SER A 8 -26.07 5.86 14.78
C SER A 8 -27.27 6.76 15.16
N TRP A 9 -28.29 6.22 15.84
CA TRP A 9 -29.36 7.03 16.41
C TRP A 9 -28.91 7.76 17.69
N VAL A 10 -28.15 7.09 18.58
CA VAL A 10 -27.60 7.68 19.81
C VAL A 10 -26.45 8.65 19.52
N PHE A 11 -25.62 8.34 18.52
CA PHE A 11 -24.44 9.10 18.10
C PHE A 11 -24.51 9.41 16.59
N PRO A 12 -25.33 10.40 16.17
CA PRO A 12 -25.54 10.71 14.75
C PRO A 12 -24.27 11.16 14.01
N ASN A 13 -23.25 11.63 14.74
CA ASN A 13 -21.94 11.98 14.19
C ASN A 13 -21.06 10.77 13.88
N PHE A 14 -21.44 9.55 14.28
CA PHE A 14 -20.70 8.32 14.04
C PHE A 14 -21.45 7.41 13.06
N LYS A 15 -20.98 7.40 11.81
CA LYS A 15 -21.58 6.63 10.72
C LYS A 15 -20.82 5.32 10.54
N PHE A 16 -21.20 4.26 11.26
CA PHE A 16 -20.60 2.92 11.15
C PHE A 16 -21.30 1.99 10.15
N GLN A 17 -22.30 2.48 9.41
CA GLN A 17 -23.04 1.64 8.48
C GLN A 17 -22.13 1.01 7.41
N TRP A 18 -21.15 1.78 6.90
CA TRP A 18 -20.17 1.29 5.92
C TRP A 18 -19.39 0.07 6.44
N LEU A 19 -19.08 0.03 7.74
CA LEU A 19 -18.35 -1.08 8.35
C LEU A 19 -19.19 -2.35 8.36
N VAL A 20 -20.47 -2.24 8.71
CA VAL A 20 -21.41 -3.37 8.70
C VAL A 20 -21.56 -3.92 7.29
N ASP A 21 -21.72 -3.04 6.31
CA ASP A 21 -21.92 -3.42 4.91
C ASP A 21 -20.67 -4.13 4.36
N GLU A 22 -19.48 -3.69 4.75
CA GLU A 22 -18.22 -4.31 4.37
C GLU A 22 -18.03 -5.68 5.04
N THR A 23 -18.26 -5.77 6.35
CA THR A 23 -18.17 -7.04 7.10
C THR A 23 -19.15 -8.09 6.56
N LYS A 24 -20.38 -7.70 6.24
CA LYS A 24 -21.39 -8.62 5.68
C LYS A 24 -20.98 -9.23 4.34
N ARG A 25 -20.20 -8.51 3.54
CA ARG A 25 -19.71 -8.98 2.24
C ARG A 25 -18.47 -9.85 2.38
N ASN A 26 -17.58 -9.52 3.32
CA ASN A 26 -16.30 -10.20 3.47
C ASN A 26 -16.40 -11.52 4.24
N ILE A 27 -17.23 -11.60 5.29
CA ILE A 27 -17.39 -12.84 6.09
C ILE A 27 -17.71 -14.08 5.23
N PRO A 28 -18.67 -14.05 4.28
CA PRO A 28 -18.94 -15.23 3.46
C PRO A 28 -17.78 -15.67 2.57
N LEU A 29 -16.93 -14.73 2.15
CA LEU A 29 -15.74 -15.01 1.34
C LEU A 29 -14.66 -15.70 2.18
N GLU A 30 -14.46 -15.24 3.42
CA GLU A 30 -13.53 -15.84 4.37
C GLU A 30 -13.94 -17.25 4.82
N LEU A 31 -15.24 -17.57 4.79
CA LEU A 31 -15.76 -18.88 5.20
C LEU A 31 -15.73 -19.95 4.08
N ASP A 32 -15.27 -19.62 2.87
CA ASP A 32 -15.13 -20.57 1.75
C ASP A 32 -13.68 -20.63 1.26
N PHE A 33 -12.90 -21.55 1.85
CA PHE A 33 -11.48 -21.71 1.56
C PHE A 33 -11.15 -22.13 0.12
N ARG A 34 -12.15 -22.49 -0.69
CA ARG A 34 -11.93 -22.70 -2.13
C ARG A 34 -11.63 -21.36 -2.82
N LEU A 35 -12.27 -20.27 -2.38
CA LEU A 35 -11.99 -18.93 -2.88
C LEU A 35 -10.57 -18.49 -2.51
N GLU A 36 -10.15 -18.79 -1.29
CA GLU A 36 -8.77 -18.55 -0.86
C GLU A 36 -7.77 -19.36 -1.70
N ALA A 37 -8.02 -20.66 -1.92
CA ALA A 37 -7.20 -21.49 -2.82
C ALA A 37 -7.07 -20.91 -4.24
N GLU A 38 -8.17 -20.40 -4.80
CA GLU A 38 -8.18 -19.73 -6.11
C GLU A 38 -7.35 -18.44 -6.10
N ASN A 39 -7.46 -17.64 -5.03
CA ASN A 39 -6.66 -16.43 -4.85
C ASN A 39 -5.17 -16.75 -4.76
N ILE A 40 -4.78 -17.78 -3.99
CA ILE A 40 -3.40 -18.25 -3.87
C ILE A 40 -2.82 -18.52 -5.26
N GLU A 41 -3.51 -19.34 -6.07
CA GLU A 41 -2.99 -19.73 -7.39
C GLU A 41 -2.98 -18.56 -8.39
N LYS A 42 -3.94 -17.62 -8.26
CA LYS A 42 -3.94 -16.38 -9.06
C LYS A 42 -2.74 -15.51 -8.73
N VAL A 43 -2.46 -15.28 -7.44
CA VAL A 43 -1.35 -14.43 -6.96
C VAL A 43 -0.01 -15.09 -7.28
N ARG A 44 0.07 -16.42 -7.14
CA ARG A 44 1.27 -17.21 -7.51
C ARG A 44 1.64 -17.04 -8.99
N ARG A 45 0.65 -17.06 -9.89
CA ARG A 45 0.85 -16.80 -11.33
C ARG A 45 1.24 -15.35 -11.60
N MET A 46 0.48 -14.41 -11.03
CA MET A 46 0.68 -12.96 -11.18
C MET A 46 2.10 -12.51 -10.80
N PHE A 47 2.63 -13.04 -9.69
CA PHE A 47 3.94 -12.65 -9.16
C PHE A 47 5.04 -13.69 -9.35
N SER A 48 4.87 -14.62 -10.30
CA SER A 48 5.87 -15.66 -10.63
C SER A 48 7.24 -15.10 -11.03
N HIS A 49 7.30 -13.84 -11.49
CA HIS A 49 8.53 -13.13 -11.84
C HIS A 49 9.32 -12.61 -10.61
N LEU A 50 8.70 -12.56 -9.42
CA LEU A 50 9.35 -12.13 -8.18
C LEU A 50 9.98 -13.32 -7.46
N SER A 51 11.27 -13.58 -7.72
CA SER A 51 11.98 -14.74 -7.14
C SER A 51 12.02 -14.78 -5.61
N TRP A 52 11.96 -13.61 -4.97
CA TRP A 52 11.96 -13.44 -3.52
C TRP A 52 10.57 -13.57 -2.88
N LEU A 53 9.49 -13.65 -3.66
CA LEU A 53 8.14 -13.85 -3.14
C LEU A 53 7.78 -15.33 -3.19
N LYS A 54 7.33 -15.86 -2.06
CA LYS A 54 6.85 -17.24 -1.93
C LYS A 54 5.36 -17.22 -1.60
N ILE A 55 4.60 -17.90 -2.43
CA ILE A 55 3.18 -18.15 -2.25
C ILE A 55 3.04 -19.68 -2.14
N PRO A 56 2.46 -20.21 -1.05
CA PRO A 56 2.32 -21.65 -0.85
C PRO A 56 1.66 -22.33 -2.03
N LYS A 57 2.14 -23.51 -2.43
CA LYS A 57 1.39 -24.37 -3.35
C LYS A 57 0.14 -24.92 -2.65
N VAL A 58 -1.03 -24.81 -3.28
CA VAL A 58 -2.26 -25.47 -2.80
C VAL A 58 -2.26 -26.96 -3.17
N TYR A 59 -2.82 -27.80 -2.30
CA TYR A 59 -3.17 -29.20 -2.58
C TYR A 59 -4.70 -29.32 -2.70
N PRO A 60 -5.28 -29.14 -3.91
CA PRO A 60 -6.73 -29.12 -4.11
C PRO A 60 -7.42 -30.42 -3.68
N GLU A 61 -6.75 -31.55 -3.84
CA GLU A 61 -7.23 -32.88 -3.45
C GLU A 61 -7.39 -33.06 -1.93
N LEU A 62 -6.69 -32.23 -1.14
CA LEU A 62 -6.79 -32.19 0.32
C LEU A 62 -7.54 -30.95 0.83
N SER A 63 -8.17 -30.18 -0.08
CA SER A 63 -8.83 -28.93 0.24
C SER A 63 -10.34 -29.01 -0.01
N THR A 64 -11.11 -28.38 0.87
CA THR A 64 -12.57 -28.28 0.80
C THR A 64 -13.01 -26.86 1.14
N LYS A 65 -14.32 -26.61 1.16
CA LYS A 65 -14.87 -25.33 1.63
C LYS A 65 -14.42 -24.94 3.06
N ARG A 66 -14.14 -25.93 3.91
CA ARG A 66 -13.85 -25.73 5.35
C ARG A 66 -12.43 -26.08 5.76
N VAL A 67 -11.63 -26.63 4.85
CA VAL A 67 -10.23 -27.00 5.11
C VAL A 67 -9.39 -26.59 3.91
N LEU A 68 -8.34 -25.78 4.12
CA LEU A 68 -7.34 -25.45 3.11
C LEU A 68 -6.05 -26.18 3.42
N THR A 69 -5.55 -26.97 2.46
CA THR A 69 -4.24 -27.64 2.60
C THR A 69 -3.25 -27.04 1.61
N MET A 70 -2.12 -26.56 2.12
CA MET A 70 -1.08 -25.90 1.33
C MET A 70 0.33 -26.32 1.77
N GLU A 71 1.31 -25.99 0.94
CA GLU A 71 2.74 -26.20 1.19
C GLU A 71 3.15 -25.59 2.52
N PHE A 72 3.84 -26.39 3.33
CA PHE A 72 4.40 -25.91 4.59
C PHE A 72 5.65 -25.08 4.31
N LEU A 73 5.61 -23.79 4.66
CA LEU A 73 6.71 -22.87 4.49
C LEU A 73 7.18 -22.35 5.86
N GLU A 74 8.46 -22.56 6.15
CA GLU A 74 9.09 -22.04 7.37
C GLU A 74 9.56 -20.60 7.22
N GLY A 75 9.47 -19.84 8.31
CA GLY A 75 9.93 -18.46 8.43
C GLY A 75 9.56 -17.86 9.79
N GLY A 76 10.11 -16.70 10.11
CA GLY A 76 9.67 -15.89 11.25
C GLY A 76 8.62 -14.89 10.82
N GLN A 77 7.77 -14.42 11.73
CA GLN A 77 6.78 -13.39 11.39
C GLN A 77 7.48 -12.09 10.98
N VAL A 78 6.88 -11.32 10.07
CA VAL A 78 7.49 -10.10 9.54
C VAL A 78 7.75 -9.02 10.59
N ASN A 79 7.02 -9.06 11.70
CA ASN A 79 7.16 -8.16 12.84
C ASN A 79 8.07 -8.72 13.96
N ASP A 80 8.65 -9.93 13.78
CA ASP A 80 9.57 -10.53 14.73
C ASP A 80 11.00 -10.00 14.53
N LEU A 81 11.34 -8.94 15.27
CA LEU A 81 12.66 -8.31 15.23
C LEU A 81 13.78 -9.23 15.70
N ASP A 82 13.50 -10.16 16.62
CA ASP A 82 14.52 -11.06 17.15
C ASP A 82 14.85 -12.15 16.14
N TYR A 83 13.85 -12.69 15.45
CA TYR A 83 14.07 -13.57 14.31
C TYR A 83 14.87 -12.87 13.20
N ILE A 84 14.50 -11.65 12.84
CA ILE A 84 15.19 -10.88 11.79
C ILE A 84 16.67 -10.66 12.14
N LYS A 85 16.98 -10.31 13.40
CA LYS A 85 18.36 -10.16 13.88
C LYS A 85 19.12 -11.48 13.88
N THR A 86 18.54 -12.53 14.46
CA THR A 86 19.19 -13.85 14.59
C THR A 86 19.47 -14.51 13.24
N LYS A 87 18.62 -14.26 12.24
CA LYS A 87 18.81 -14.73 10.86
C LYS A 87 19.58 -13.75 9.97
N ASN A 88 20.10 -12.65 10.52
CA ASN A 88 20.84 -11.62 9.79
C ASN A 88 20.08 -11.11 8.55
N ILE A 89 18.76 -10.95 8.68
CA ILE A 89 17.89 -10.39 7.65
C ILE A 89 17.92 -8.87 7.79
N ASN A 90 17.99 -8.16 6.67
CA ASN A 90 17.95 -6.71 6.67
C ASN A 90 16.49 -6.21 6.75
N PRO A 91 16.07 -5.52 7.83
CA PRO A 91 14.70 -4.99 7.95
C PRO A 91 14.31 -4.07 6.79
N PHE A 92 15.26 -3.29 6.27
CA PHE A 92 15.00 -2.40 5.13
C PHE A 92 14.73 -3.19 3.85
N GLU A 93 15.40 -4.33 3.64
CA GLU A 93 15.12 -5.19 2.48
C GLU A 93 13.71 -5.78 2.54
N VAL A 94 13.25 -6.16 3.73
CA VAL A 94 11.88 -6.65 3.97
C VAL A 94 10.86 -5.55 3.65
N SER A 95 11.08 -4.35 4.20
CA SER A 95 10.23 -3.16 3.96
C SER A 95 10.16 -2.80 2.48
N ASP A 96 11.30 -2.79 1.78
CA ASP A 96 11.39 -2.46 0.36
C ASP A 96 10.61 -3.47 -0.51
N LYS A 97 10.73 -4.77 -0.19
CA LYS A 97 9.99 -5.84 -0.88
C LYS A 97 8.49 -5.78 -0.63
N LEU A 98 8.07 -5.50 0.60
CA LEU A 98 6.66 -5.26 0.92
C LEU A 98 6.12 -4.05 0.16
N GLY A 99 6.82 -2.92 0.20
CA GLY A 99 6.45 -1.72 -0.54
C GLY A 99 6.33 -1.99 -2.04
N GLN A 100 7.27 -2.76 -2.62
CA GLN A 100 7.22 -3.16 -4.02
C GLN A 100 6.02 -4.04 -4.34
N LEU A 101 5.78 -5.08 -3.53
CA LEU A 101 4.66 -6.01 -3.71
C LEU A 101 3.32 -5.28 -3.72
N TYR A 102 3.06 -4.48 -2.67
CA TYR A 102 1.78 -3.81 -2.51
C TYR A 102 1.60 -2.65 -3.49
N SER A 103 2.67 -1.93 -3.84
CA SER A 103 2.61 -0.94 -4.93
C SER A 103 2.22 -1.60 -6.25
N HIS A 104 2.74 -2.80 -6.54
CA HIS A 104 2.37 -3.52 -7.75
C HIS A 104 0.92 -4.01 -7.71
N MET A 105 0.48 -4.60 -6.59
CA MET A 105 -0.90 -5.03 -6.38
C MET A 105 -1.90 -3.88 -6.59
N ILE A 106 -1.62 -2.70 -6.01
CA ILE A 106 -2.52 -1.54 -6.05
C ILE A 106 -2.48 -0.86 -7.42
N PHE A 107 -1.31 -0.42 -7.87
CA PHE A 107 -1.20 0.50 -9.00
C PHE A 107 -1.05 -0.20 -10.36
N ILE A 108 -0.60 -1.45 -10.40
CA ILE A 108 -0.39 -2.17 -11.67
C ILE A 108 -1.50 -3.18 -11.90
N GLU A 109 -1.67 -4.13 -10.98
CA GLU A 109 -2.61 -5.25 -11.17
C GLU A 109 -4.04 -4.84 -10.83
N GLY A 110 -4.22 -3.97 -9.84
CA GLY A 110 -5.55 -3.68 -9.29
C GLY A 110 -6.16 -4.88 -8.56
N PHE A 111 -5.33 -5.80 -8.05
CA PHE A 111 -5.76 -6.95 -7.26
C PHE A 111 -5.01 -6.91 -5.92
N VAL A 112 -5.68 -6.41 -4.88
CA VAL A 112 -5.04 -5.94 -3.64
C VAL A 112 -5.40 -6.86 -2.49
N HIS A 113 -4.38 -7.40 -1.83
CA HIS A 113 -4.58 -8.12 -0.57
C HIS A 113 -5.04 -7.10 0.49
N SER A 114 -6.25 -7.31 0.98
CA SER A 114 -6.97 -6.35 1.83
C SER A 114 -6.78 -6.59 3.32
N ASP A 115 -5.96 -7.58 3.70
CA ASP A 115 -5.65 -7.86 5.10
C ASP A 115 -4.23 -8.40 5.30
N PRO A 116 -3.19 -7.59 5.03
CA PRO A 116 -1.79 -7.97 5.20
C PRO A 116 -1.37 -8.04 6.68
N HIS A 117 -2.08 -8.80 7.49
CA HIS A 117 -1.80 -8.92 8.92
C HIS A 117 -0.38 -9.47 9.10
N PRO A 118 0.45 -8.91 10.00
CA PRO A 118 1.84 -9.34 10.17
C PRO A 118 2.01 -10.83 10.45
N GLY A 119 1.01 -11.46 11.09
CA GLY A 119 1.00 -12.91 11.35
C GLY A 119 0.90 -13.79 10.09
N ASN A 120 0.40 -13.24 8.98
CA ASN A 120 0.23 -13.95 7.71
C ASN A 120 1.39 -13.72 6.73
N ILE A 121 2.40 -12.96 7.16
CA ILE A 121 3.58 -12.63 6.37
C ILE A 121 4.80 -13.18 7.10
N LEU A 122 5.46 -14.17 6.49
CA LEU A 122 6.73 -14.66 7.01
C LEU A 122 7.91 -14.06 6.27
N VAL A 123 9.01 -13.91 6.98
CA VAL A 123 10.34 -13.62 6.45
C VAL A 123 11.23 -14.82 6.64
N ARG A 124 12.00 -15.17 5.62
CA ARG A 124 12.99 -16.25 5.72
C ARG A 124 14.26 -15.87 4.98
N ARG A 125 15.38 -16.41 5.44
CA ARG A 125 16.65 -16.36 4.74
C ARG A 125 16.82 -17.64 3.95
N GLU A 126 16.88 -17.54 2.62
CA GLU A 126 17.11 -18.72 1.78
C GLU A 126 18.57 -19.18 1.88
N PRO A 127 18.86 -20.47 1.59
CA PRO A 127 20.24 -20.98 1.54
C PRO A 127 21.15 -20.19 0.59
N SER A 128 20.59 -19.59 -0.47
CA SER A 128 21.31 -18.70 -1.40
C SER A 128 21.74 -17.37 -0.78
N GLY A 129 21.29 -17.05 0.44
CA GLY A 129 21.50 -15.75 1.08
C GLY A 129 20.47 -14.69 0.68
N GLN A 130 19.50 -15.00 -0.18
CA GLN A 130 18.40 -14.10 -0.51
C GLN A 130 17.37 -14.07 0.64
N THR A 131 16.86 -12.89 0.99
CA THR A 131 15.69 -12.79 1.89
C THR A 131 14.41 -13.06 1.07
N SER A 132 13.52 -13.94 1.54
CA SER A 132 12.23 -14.18 0.91
C SER A 132 11.08 -13.73 1.81
N LEU A 133 10.00 -13.26 1.19
CA LEU A 133 8.72 -13.02 1.84
C LEU A 133 7.76 -14.17 1.52
N VAL A 134 7.03 -14.65 2.51
CA VAL A 134 5.98 -15.66 2.35
C VAL A 134 4.64 -15.01 2.68
N LEU A 135 3.66 -15.08 1.77
CA LEU A 135 2.28 -14.67 2.07
C LEU A 135 1.42 -15.92 2.26
N LEU A 136 0.93 -16.12 3.48
CA LEU A 136 0.16 -17.30 3.86
C LEU A 136 -1.33 -17.14 3.59
N ASP A 137 -1.90 -16.00 3.98
CA ASP A 137 -3.34 -15.74 3.89
C ASP A 137 -3.69 -15.08 2.57
N HIS A 138 -4.71 -15.61 1.91
CA HIS A 138 -5.25 -15.07 0.67
C HIS A 138 -6.79 -14.97 0.68
N GLY A 139 -7.40 -14.96 1.87
CA GLY A 139 -8.85 -14.96 2.05
C GLY A 139 -9.52 -13.68 1.54
N LEU A 140 -8.85 -12.52 1.71
CA LEU A 140 -9.40 -11.22 1.36
C LEU A 140 -8.59 -10.48 0.29
N TYR A 141 -9.19 -10.39 -0.89
CA TYR A 141 -8.70 -9.57 -2.01
C TYR A 141 -9.77 -8.60 -2.50
N ALA A 142 -9.34 -7.38 -2.81
CA ALA A 142 -10.11 -6.39 -3.54
C ALA A 142 -9.68 -6.36 -4.99
N THR A 143 -10.65 -6.25 -5.90
CA THR A 143 -10.35 -5.88 -7.29
C THR A 143 -10.69 -4.41 -7.49
N LEU A 144 -9.68 -3.62 -7.84
CA LEU A 144 -9.80 -2.21 -8.15
C LEU A 144 -10.23 -2.02 -9.59
N THR A 145 -11.20 -1.16 -9.85
CA THR A 145 -11.50 -0.73 -11.21
C THR A 145 -10.35 0.11 -11.77
N ASN A 146 -10.22 0.15 -13.09
CA ASN A 146 -9.18 0.94 -13.74
C ASN A 146 -9.34 2.43 -13.40
N GLU A 147 -10.57 2.91 -13.26
CA GLU A 147 -10.89 4.30 -12.93
C GLU A 147 -10.39 4.67 -11.53
N VAL A 148 -10.73 3.88 -10.51
CA VAL A 148 -10.28 4.10 -9.13
C VAL A 148 -8.77 4.02 -9.05
N ARG A 149 -8.16 2.99 -9.66
CA ARG A 149 -6.70 2.84 -9.70
C ARG A 149 -6.02 4.03 -10.37
N TRP A 150 -6.59 4.53 -11.46
CA TRP A 150 -6.01 5.64 -12.22
C TRP A 150 -6.11 6.96 -11.46
N GLU A 151 -7.27 7.28 -10.89
CA GLU A 151 -7.46 8.49 -10.09
C GLU A 151 -6.65 8.46 -8.79
N TYR A 152 -6.52 7.29 -8.15
CA TYR A 152 -5.63 7.12 -7.00
C TYR A 152 -4.15 7.29 -7.36
N SER A 153 -3.72 6.80 -8.53
CA SER A 153 -2.36 7.00 -9.03
C SER A 153 -2.06 8.48 -9.27
N LYS A 154 -3.01 9.21 -9.87
CA LYS A 154 -2.88 10.66 -10.10
C LYS A 154 -2.86 11.42 -8.78
N LEU A 155 -3.73 11.10 -7.83
CA LEU A 155 -3.71 11.68 -6.50
C LEU A 155 -2.34 11.55 -5.83
N TRP A 156 -1.73 10.37 -5.86
CA TRP A 156 -0.39 10.14 -5.32
C TRP A 156 0.67 11.01 -6.00
N LEU A 157 0.64 11.10 -7.33
CA LEU A 157 1.55 11.98 -8.07
C LEU A 157 1.33 13.46 -7.72
N SER A 158 0.08 13.90 -7.53
CA SER A 158 -0.25 15.25 -7.10
C SER A 158 0.29 15.54 -5.71
N ILE A 159 0.15 14.61 -4.76
CA ILE A 159 0.74 14.69 -3.40
C ILE A 159 2.26 14.87 -3.49
N LEU A 160 2.94 14.06 -4.31
CA LEU A 160 4.40 14.14 -4.49
C LEU A 160 4.85 15.45 -5.13
N ASN A 161 4.06 15.97 -6.08
CA ASN A 161 4.33 17.23 -6.78
C ASN A 161 3.85 18.47 -6.02
N LYS A 162 3.12 18.29 -4.90
CA LYS A 162 2.51 19.36 -4.10
C LYS A 162 1.47 20.18 -4.87
N ASP A 163 0.80 19.55 -5.82
CA ASP A 163 -0.22 20.19 -6.64
C ASP A 163 -1.58 20.09 -5.94
N LYS A 164 -1.94 21.13 -5.18
CA LYS A 164 -3.18 21.17 -4.39
C LYS A 164 -4.43 21.12 -5.26
N GLU A 165 -4.38 21.71 -6.46
CA GLU A 165 -5.52 21.76 -7.37
C GLU A 165 -5.80 20.36 -7.93
N LEU A 166 -4.76 19.68 -8.42
CA LEU A 166 -4.91 18.29 -8.86
C LEU A 166 -5.26 17.35 -7.71
N MET A 167 -4.73 17.56 -6.50
CA MET A 167 -5.14 16.79 -5.32
C MET A 167 -6.65 16.92 -5.09
N ARG A 168 -7.20 18.15 -5.11
CA ARG A 168 -8.64 18.39 -4.95
C ARG A 168 -9.44 17.68 -6.04
N GLN A 169 -9.05 17.82 -7.30
CA GLN A 169 -9.74 17.20 -8.43
C GLN A 169 -9.79 15.66 -8.35
N HIS A 170 -8.68 15.02 -8.00
CA HIS A 170 -8.62 13.56 -7.89
C HIS A 170 -9.33 13.06 -6.63
N CYS A 171 -9.27 13.78 -5.51
CA CYS A 171 -10.05 13.48 -4.31
C CYS A 171 -11.57 13.57 -4.55
N ASP A 172 -12.03 14.55 -5.32
CA ASP A 172 -13.43 14.69 -5.68
C ASP A 172 -13.93 13.47 -6.48
N LYS A 173 -13.17 13.04 -7.48
CA LYS A 173 -13.45 11.83 -8.26
C LYS A 173 -13.41 10.53 -7.44
N LEU A 174 -12.71 10.51 -6.31
CA LEU A 174 -12.68 9.39 -5.37
C LEU A 174 -13.79 9.47 -4.31
N GLY A 175 -14.68 10.46 -4.39
CA GLY A 175 -15.85 10.64 -3.52
C GLY A 175 -15.58 11.46 -2.25
N VAL A 176 -14.41 12.07 -2.09
CA VAL A 176 -14.05 12.82 -0.87
C VAL A 176 -14.54 14.27 -0.91
N GLY A 177 -14.45 14.90 -2.09
CA GLY A 177 -14.76 16.32 -2.30
C GLY A 177 -13.82 17.25 -1.53
N ASP A 178 -14.39 18.20 -0.77
CA ASP A 178 -13.64 19.28 -0.11
C ASP A 178 -12.71 18.83 1.03
N LEU A 179 -12.85 17.60 1.51
CA LEU A 179 -11.99 17.03 2.56
C LEU A 179 -10.65 16.49 2.02
N TYR A 180 -10.23 16.95 0.84
CA TYR A 180 -9.05 16.45 0.13
C TYR A 180 -7.75 16.55 0.95
N ALA A 181 -7.59 17.58 1.78
CA ALA A 181 -6.39 17.79 2.59
C ALA A 181 -6.24 16.69 3.65
N LEU A 182 -7.32 16.40 4.39
CA LEU A 182 -7.32 15.33 5.39
C LEU A 182 -7.17 13.95 4.72
N PHE A 183 -7.82 13.74 3.58
CA PHE A 183 -7.66 12.49 2.83
C PHE A 183 -6.23 12.30 2.30
N ALA A 184 -5.57 13.35 1.83
CA ALA A 184 -4.16 13.30 1.44
C ALA A 184 -3.26 12.94 2.63
N CYS A 185 -3.55 13.44 3.83
CA CYS A 185 -2.87 13.02 5.06
C CYS A 185 -3.12 11.53 5.38
N MET A 186 -4.35 11.05 5.26
CA MET A 186 -4.69 9.63 5.48
C MET A 186 -3.97 8.70 4.48
N VAL A 187 -3.97 9.07 3.19
CA VAL A 187 -3.35 8.29 2.12
C VAL A 187 -1.82 8.32 2.21
N SER A 188 -1.22 9.46 2.54
CA SER A 188 0.24 9.58 2.65
C SER A 188 0.80 9.10 3.98
N GLY A 189 0.00 9.12 5.05
CA GLY A 189 0.46 8.86 6.41
C GLY A 189 1.34 9.99 6.96
N ARG A 190 1.23 11.19 6.38
CA ARG A 190 2.04 12.37 6.70
C ARG A 190 1.14 13.54 7.07
N THR A 191 1.68 14.47 7.87
CA THR A 191 0.98 15.71 8.20
C THR A 191 0.86 16.62 6.99
N TRP A 192 -0.11 17.53 7.02
CA TRP A 192 -0.29 18.51 5.94
C TRP A 192 0.96 19.35 5.70
N ASP A 193 1.61 19.81 6.78
CA ASP A 193 2.86 20.58 6.70
C ASP A 193 3.99 19.80 6.01
N ALA A 194 4.07 18.49 6.23
CA ALA A 194 5.06 17.64 5.56
C ALA A 194 4.76 17.48 4.06
N ILE A 195 3.47 17.36 3.69
CA ILE A 195 3.05 17.34 2.29
C ILE A 195 3.40 18.66 1.61
N GLU A 196 3.08 19.81 2.21
CA GLU A 196 3.40 21.14 1.65
C GLU A 196 4.90 21.42 1.55
N SER A 197 5.68 20.98 2.55
CA SER A 197 7.14 21.09 2.54
C SER A 197 7.77 20.15 1.49
N GLY A 198 7.10 19.05 1.18
CA GLY A 198 7.47 18.05 0.19
C GLY A 198 8.02 16.78 0.84
N LEU A 199 7.37 15.66 0.52
CA LEU A 199 7.68 14.35 1.10
C LEU A 199 9.13 13.90 0.83
N ASN A 200 9.73 14.36 -0.27
CA ASN A 200 11.11 14.05 -0.61
C ASN A 200 12.16 14.80 0.22
N LYS A 201 11.76 15.86 0.95
CA LYS A 201 12.65 16.70 1.75
C LYS A 201 12.50 16.46 3.25
N THR A 202 11.32 16.04 3.68
CA THR A 202 11.01 15.77 5.08
C THR A 202 11.15 14.29 5.41
N LYS A 203 11.89 13.95 6.47
CA LYS A 203 11.91 12.59 7.03
C LYS A 203 10.74 12.44 7.99
N PHE A 204 10.12 11.27 8.00
CA PHE A 204 9.16 10.91 9.04
C PHE A 204 9.85 11.01 10.41
N THR A 205 9.18 11.63 11.38
CA THR A 205 9.71 11.77 12.74
C THR A 205 8.72 11.22 13.77
N VAL A 206 9.25 10.75 14.91
CA VAL A 206 8.42 10.32 16.05
C VAL A 206 7.49 11.46 16.51
N LYS A 207 7.95 12.71 16.43
CA LYS A 207 7.13 13.90 16.74
C LYS A 207 5.94 14.09 15.80
N GLU A 208 6.11 13.82 14.49
CA GLU A 208 4.99 13.83 13.55
C GLU A 208 3.92 12.81 13.98
N LYS A 209 4.35 11.60 14.36
CA LYS A 209 3.45 10.54 14.85
C LYS A 209 2.71 10.96 16.13
N ASP A 210 3.42 11.50 17.12
CA ASP A 210 2.83 11.90 18.40
C ASP A 210 1.83 13.04 18.23
N MET A 211 2.12 14.00 17.35
CA MET A 211 1.15 15.04 16.97
C MET A 211 -0.09 14.42 16.33
N PHE A 212 0.10 13.55 15.34
CA PHE A 212 -1.02 12.93 14.65
C PHE A 212 -1.90 12.13 15.62
N GLN A 213 -1.31 11.33 16.50
CA GLN A 213 -2.04 10.54 17.49
C GLN A 213 -2.84 11.41 18.49
N LYS A 214 -2.31 12.57 18.88
CA LYS A 214 -3.03 13.51 19.75
C LYS A 214 -4.22 14.18 19.07
N GLU A 215 -4.12 14.42 17.75
CA GLU A 215 -5.19 15.04 16.97
C GLU A 215 -6.25 14.04 16.48
N ILE A 216 -5.93 12.73 16.41
CA ILE A 216 -6.88 11.69 15.95
C ILE A 216 -8.27 11.83 16.61
N PRO A 217 -8.42 11.93 17.96
CA PRO A 217 -9.74 12.03 18.58
C PRO A 217 -10.58 13.20 18.08
N ASN A 218 -9.95 14.35 17.79
CA ASN A 218 -10.61 15.53 17.25
C ASN A 218 -10.99 15.36 15.78
N LEU A 219 -10.20 14.58 15.04
CA LEU A 219 -10.41 14.28 13.62
C LEU A 219 -11.37 13.11 13.39
N LEU A 220 -11.65 12.27 14.39
CA LEU A 220 -12.48 11.07 14.26
C LEU A 220 -13.84 11.31 13.57
N PRO A 221 -14.61 12.36 13.88
CA PRO A 221 -15.87 12.63 13.19
C PRO A 221 -15.67 12.89 11.69
N VAL A 222 -14.65 13.66 11.34
CA VAL A 222 -14.33 14.02 9.94
C VAL A 222 -13.76 12.81 9.19
N ILE A 223 -12.91 12.00 9.85
CA ILE A 223 -12.42 10.73 9.30
C ILE A 223 -13.61 9.80 9.04
N SER A 224 -14.54 9.66 9.99
CA SER A 224 -15.75 8.86 9.80
C SER A 224 -16.60 9.35 8.63
N GLU A 225 -16.65 10.66 8.39
CA GLU A 225 -17.34 11.23 7.24
C GLU A 225 -16.64 10.89 5.92
N ILE A 226 -15.31 11.01 5.85
CA ILE A 226 -14.53 10.60 4.67
C ILE A 226 -14.77 9.12 4.37
N LEU A 227 -14.64 8.25 5.37
CA LEU A 227 -14.83 6.81 5.21
C LEU A 227 -16.25 6.43 4.77
N ALA A 228 -17.24 7.24 5.12
CA ALA A 228 -18.62 7.03 4.66
C ALA A 228 -18.88 7.50 3.20
N ARG A 229 -18.02 8.36 2.65
CA ARG A 229 -18.19 8.94 1.31
C ARG A 229 -17.31 8.28 0.24
N VAL A 230 -16.11 7.84 0.61
CA VAL A 230 -15.15 7.23 -0.34
C VAL A 230 -15.68 5.94 -0.94
N ASP A 231 -15.20 5.63 -2.15
CA ASP A 231 -15.46 4.31 -2.75
C ASP A 231 -14.98 3.20 -1.80
N ARG A 232 -15.75 2.12 -1.71
CA ARG A 232 -15.42 0.92 -0.92
C ARG A 232 -14.02 0.39 -1.22
N GLN A 233 -13.59 0.45 -2.47
CA GLN A 233 -12.26 0.05 -2.91
C GLN A 233 -11.16 0.88 -2.24
N MET A 234 -11.43 2.15 -1.93
CA MET A 234 -10.51 3.01 -1.19
C MET A 234 -10.40 2.62 0.28
N LEU A 235 -11.48 2.15 0.91
CA LEU A 235 -11.42 1.66 2.30
C LEU A 235 -10.43 0.52 2.45
N LEU A 236 -10.40 -0.38 1.48
CA LEU A 236 -9.50 -1.54 1.48
C LEU A 236 -8.05 -1.10 1.25
N ILE A 237 -7.81 -0.16 0.33
CA ILE A 237 -6.48 0.45 0.15
C ILE A 237 -6.00 1.14 1.42
N LEU A 238 -6.86 1.92 2.10
CA LEU A 238 -6.52 2.59 3.35
C LEU A 238 -6.15 1.58 4.43
N LYS A 239 -6.95 0.52 4.60
CA LYS A 239 -6.66 -0.57 5.53
C LYS A 239 -5.30 -1.23 5.23
N THR A 240 -5.03 -1.57 3.97
CA THR A 240 -3.76 -2.15 3.53
C THR A 240 -2.59 -1.22 3.84
N ASN A 241 -2.71 0.08 3.52
CA ASN A 241 -1.66 1.07 3.81
C ASN A 241 -1.36 1.18 5.31
N ASP A 242 -2.38 1.19 6.17
CA ASP A 242 -2.19 1.31 7.62
C ASP A 242 -1.51 0.09 8.23
N LEU A 243 -1.86 -1.12 7.78
CA LEU A 243 -1.18 -2.35 8.20
C LEU A 243 0.28 -2.39 7.74
N LEU A 244 0.57 -1.95 6.51
CA LEU A 244 1.95 -1.83 6.01
C LEU A 244 2.76 -0.83 6.84
N ARG A 245 2.20 0.34 7.16
CA ARG A 245 2.85 1.31 8.06
C ARG A 245 3.10 0.72 9.45
N GLY A 246 2.20 -0.12 9.96
CA GLY A 246 2.39 -0.85 11.21
C GLY A 246 3.61 -1.78 11.17
N ILE A 247 3.80 -2.48 10.04
CA ILE A 247 4.98 -3.32 9.81
C ILE A 247 6.25 -2.47 9.71
N GLU A 248 6.26 -1.42 8.88
CA GLU A 248 7.39 -0.48 8.76
C GLU A 248 7.76 0.15 10.11
N HIS A 249 6.74 0.42 10.93
CA HIS A 249 6.95 0.93 12.28
C HIS A 249 7.67 -0.07 13.17
N THR A 250 7.24 -1.32 13.14
CA THR A 250 7.87 -2.38 13.92
C THR A 250 9.30 -2.63 13.45
N LEU A 251 9.53 -2.62 12.14
CA LEU A 251 10.84 -2.79 11.52
C LEU A 251 11.78 -1.58 11.68
N GLN A 252 11.29 -0.44 12.18
CA GLN A 252 12.02 0.82 12.30
C GLN A 252 12.54 1.36 10.94
N THR A 253 11.78 1.13 9.86
CA THR A 253 12.19 1.45 8.48
C THR A 253 11.52 2.70 7.91
N GLN A 254 10.70 3.43 8.68
CA GLN A 254 9.85 4.55 8.22
C GLN A 254 10.64 5.73 7.63
N SER A 255 11.95 5.79 7.88
CA SER A 255 12.82 6.90 7.44
C SER A 255 13.31 6.76 6.00
N ARG A 256 13.09 5.62 5.34
CA ARG A 256 13.66 5.35 4.01
C ARG A 256 12.70 5.73 2.88
N MET A 257 13.23 6.46 1.90
CA MET A 257 12.49 6.93 0.72
C MET A 257 12.31 5.87 -0.37
N SER A 258 12.85 4.67 -0.20
CA SER A 258 12.85 3.59 -1.20
C SER A 258 11.44 3.13 -1.57
N SER A 259 10.53 3.03 -0.58
CA SER A 259 9.10 2.75 -0.82
C SER A 259 8.46 3.80 -1.74
N PHE A 260 8.85 5.08 -1.62
CA PHE A 260 8.28 6.15 -2.45
C PHE A 260 8.74 6.09 -3.91
N LEU A 261 9.98 5.69 -4.20
CA LEU A 261 10.44 5.54 -5.58
C LEU A 261 9.64 4.47 -6.31
N VAL A 262 9.51 3.28 -5.71
CA VAL A 262 8.79 2.16 -6.34
C VAL A 262 7.33 2.52 -6.54
N MET A 263 6.69 3.10 -5.53
CA MET A 263 5.32 3.59 -5.62
C MET A 263 5.16 4.64 -6.73
N SER A 264 6.07 5.62 -6.82
CA SER A 264 6.04 6.66 -7.86
C SER A 264 6.16 6.07 -9.25
N GLN A 265 7.07 5.11 -9.45
CA GLN A 265 7.22 4.40 -10.71
C GLN A 265 5.96 3.61 -11.07
N CYS A 266 5.34 2.94 -10.10
CA CYS A 266 4.09 2.22 -10.30
C CYS A 266 2.93 3.17 -10.64
N CYS A 267 2.82 4.34 -9.98
CA CYS A 267 1.83 5.37 -10.32
C CYS A 267 2.03 5.89 -11.74
N VAL A 268 3.27 6.19 -12.14
CA VAL A 268 3.58 6.60 -13.52
C VAL A 268 3.17 5.51 -14.50
N ARG A 269 3.54 4.24 -14.26
CA ARG A 269 3.15 3.13 -15.13
C ARG A 269 1.64 2.96 -15.25
N SER A 270 0.91 3.11 -14.14
CA SER A 270 -0.56 3.11 -14.11
C SER A 270 -1.14 4.20 -14.99
N VAL A 271 -0.69 5.45 -14.81
CA VAL A 271 -1.22 6.61 -15.53
C VAL A 271 -0.98 6.52 -17.04
N TYR A 272 0.25 6.20 -17.45
CA TYR A 272 0.59 6.06 -18.86
C TYR A 272 -0.04 4.80 -19.47
N GLY A 273 -0.19 3.72 -18.69
CA GLY A 273 -0.87 2.50 -19.14
C GLY A 273 -2.33 2.75 -19.55
N GLU A 274 -3.07 3.54 -18.77
CA GLU A 274 -4.44 3.93 -19.14
C GLU A 274 -4.48 4.90 -20.32
N GLN A 275 -3.55 5.85 -20.40
CA GLN A 275 -3.43 6.74 -21.57
C GLN A 275 -3.15 5.97 -22.86
N LEU A 276 -2.30 4.94 -22.81
CA LEU A 276 -2.00 4.09 -23.96
C LEU A 276 -3.22 3.31 -24.46
N LYS A 277 -4.09 2.85 -23.55
CA LYS A 277 -5.37 2.19 -23.90
C LYS A 277 -6.32 3.16 -24.62
N GLN A 278 -6.30 4.44 -24.25
CA GLN A 278 -7.13 5.48 -24.86
C GLN A 278 -6.57 5.99 -26.21
N CYS A 279 -5.30 5.72 -26.51
CA CYS A 279 -4.67 6.14 -27.76
C CYS A 279 -5.18 5.32 -28.96
N SER A 280 -5.76 6.01 -29.94
CA SER A 280 -6.23 5.45 -31.21
C SER A 280 -5.14 5.36 -32.29
N SER A 281 -4.13 6.24 -32.26
CA SER A 281 -3.08 6.30 -33.31
C SER A 281 -1.74 5.72 -32.85
N SER A 282 -1.01 5.12 -33.79
CA SER A 282 0.33 4.55 -33.52
C SER A 282 1.35 5.62 -33.12
N LEU A 283 1.25 6.83 -33.68
CA LEU A 283 2.10 7.96 -33.32
C LEU A 283 1.84 8.39 -31.87
N ALA A 284 0.57 8.53 -31.46
CA ALA A 284 0.22 8.89 -30.09
C ALA A 284 0.66 7.82 -29.09
N ARG A 285 0.52 6.53 -29.45
CA ARG A 285 1.04 5.42 -28.63
C ARG A 285 2.56 5.49 -28.47
N TRP A 286 3.29 5.73 -29.56
CA TRP A 286 4.74 5.88 -29.51
C TRP A 286 5.16 7.07 -28.65
N GLN A 287 4.54 8.24 -28.84
CA GLN A 287 4.82 9.43 -28.04
C GLN A 287 4.53 9.21 -26.56
N THR A 288 3.39 8.59 -26.23
CA THR A 288 3.01 8.27 -24.84
C THR A 288 3.97 7.28 -24.21
N THR A 289 4.38 6.25 -24.95
CA THR A 289 5.38 5.26 -24.50
C THR A 289 6.74 5.92 -24.27
N PHE A 290 7.18 6.79 -25.18
CA PHE A 290 8.42 7.55 -25.03
C PHE A 290 8.37 8.44 -23.78
N LEU A 291 7.26 9.17 -23.60
CA LEU A 291 7.09 10.07 -22.45
C LEU A 291 7.03 9.31 -21.12
N GLN A 292 6.43 8.11 -21.10
CA GLN A 292 6.47 7.21 -19.95
C GLN A 292 7.91 6.83 -19.59
N HIS A 293 8.69 6.34 -20.56
CA HIS A 293 10.08 5.95 -20.33
C HIS A 293 10.94 7.14 -19.88
N TRP A 294 10.73 8.31 -20.48
CA TRP A 294 11.41 9.54 -20.10
C TRP A 294 11.08 9.97 -18.67
N THR A 295 9.81 9.87 -18.27
CA THR A 295 9.36 10.20 -16.91
C THR A 295 9.96 9.22 -15.89
N LEU A 296 9.97 7.93 -16.19
CA LEU A 296 10.58 6.90 -15.34
C LEU A 296 12.10 7.09 -15.21
N LEU A 297 12.77 7.49 -16.30
CA LEU A 297 14.19 7.81 -16.29
C LEU A 297 14.47 9.04 -15.42
N LYS A 298 13.69 10.12 -15.56
CA LYS A 298 13.80 11.32 -14.72
C LYS A 298 13.63 11.00 -13.24
N LEU A 299 12.64 10.18 -12.89
CA LEU A 299 12.43 9.73 -11.51
C LEU A 299 13.66 8.96 -11.00
N SER A 300 14.14 7.99 -11.78
CA SER A 300 15.33 7.20 -11.41
C SER A 300 16.56 8.09 -11.18
N ILE A 301 16.80 9.06 -12.06
CA ILE A 301 17.90 10.04 -11.93
C ILE A 301 17.71 10.91 -10.67
N TYR A 302 16.51 11.41 -10.43
CA TYR A 302 16.22 12.26 -9.28
C TYR A 302 16.43 11.53 -7.95
N TYR A 303 15.91 10.32 -7.82
CA TYR A 303 16.10 9.53 -6.61
C TYR A 303 17.55 9.04 -6.45
N PHE A 304 18.26 8.77 -7.55
CA PHE A 304 19.69 8.51 -7.51
C PHE A 304 20.47 9.73 -6.98
N TYR A 305 20.15 10.93 -7.46
CA TYR A 305 20.72 12.17 -6.95
C TYR A 305 20.46 12.36 -5.45
N LEU A 306 19.22 12.14 -4.99
CA LEU A 306 18.88 12.21 -3.57
C LEU A 306 19.65 11.18 -2.73
N HIS A 307 19.80 9.96 -3.25
CA HIS A 307 20.55 8.90 -2.59
C HIS A 307 22.03 9.30 -2.43
N VAL A 308 22.68 9.76 -3.51
CA VAL A 308 24.07 10.24 -3.49
C VAL A 308 24.22 11.41 -2.52
N ASN A 309 23.33 12.40 -2.56
CA ASN A 309 23.38 13.57 -1.66
C ASN A 309 23.19 13.17 -0.18
N SER A 310 22.34 12.17 0.08
CA SER A 310 22.15 11.63 1.43
C SER A 310 23.41 10.93 1.96
N LEU A 311 24.14 10.20 1.10
CA LEU A 311 25.42 9.58 1.44
C LEU A 311 26.49 10.63 1.74
N VAL A 312 26.60 11.66 0.90
CA VAL A 312 27.57 12.76 1.09
C VAL A 312 27.31 13.50 2.40
N ARG A 313 26.05 13.82 2.72
CA ARG A 313 25.68 14.44 4.00
C ARG A 313 25.91 13.50 5.19
N GLY A 314 25.66 12.20 5.06
CA GLY A 314 25.94 11.20 6.08
C GLY A 314 27.42 11.02 6.38
N ILE A 315 28.29 11.13 5.36
CA ILE A 315 29.75 11.12 5.53
C ILE A 315 30.24 12.39 6.24
N SER A 316 29.63 13.54 5.97
CA SER A 316 29.99 14.80 6.62
C SER A 316 29.64 14.83 8.12
N VAL A 317 28.55 14.15 8.54
CA VAL A 317 28.17 14.03 9.96
C VAL A 317 29.06 13.04 10.70
N LYS A 318 29.49 11.93 10.06
CA LYS A 318 30.43 10.97 10.65
C LYS A 318 31.88 11.48 10.79
N ARG A 319 32.27 12.55 10.07
CA ARG A 319 33.58 13.21 10.26
C ARG A 319 33.60 14.24 11.39
N LEU A 320 32.45 14.52 12.01
CA LEU A 320 32.30 15.51 13.08
C LEU A 320 31.84 14.88 14.41
N SER A 321 31.88 13.55 14.53
CA SER A 321 31.63 12.77 15.76
C SER A 321 32.85 11.95 16.13
#